data_AF-A0A498S537-F1
#
_entry.id   AF-A0A498S537-F1
#
_cell.length_a   1.000
_cell.length_b   1.000
_cell.length_c   1.000
_cell.angle_alpha   90.00
_cell.angle_beta   90.00
_cell.angle_gamma   90.00
#
_symmetry.space_group_name_H-M   'P 1'
#
loop_
_entity.id
_entity.type
_entity.pdbx_description
1 polymer ?
#
loop_
_entity_poly.entity_id
_entity_poly.type
_entity_poly.pdbx_seq_one_letter_code
_entity_poly.pdbx_strand_id
1 'polypeptide(L)'
;MSVSNPVDLWKHSLLNNNVPSAGSDVSTMPIFLTSPVIPSFSGEASHLRKIFKAWPIKIEKKAVFWPAHATFIACGTAGIVIGIRVNSHTFLGDANYSYAESLRKCPKLTWLIALYSSALLYFGINENTVTRYLYSHGDLCNTCLILGSITTALLGGICFPMISTPYLTAAAAILQGDENAIPKLRKTNNWLSYLFRWKVGVNACRGILLPMTLGLTAVSGASMYIRLWGRQRIMDTLCVEPGFVAEVD
;
A
#
# COMPACT_ATOMS: atom_id res chain seq x y z
N MET A 1 20.97 18.68 32.32
CA MET A 1 20.81 17.52 31.42
C MET A 1 21.03 18.01 30.00
N SER A 2 22.26 17.89 29.49
CA SER A 2 22.59 18.34 28.13
C SER A 2 22.02 17.33 27.12
N VAL A 3 21.28 17.83 26.15
CA VAL A 3 20.78 17.05 25.02
C VAL A 3 21.99 16.78 24.13
N SER A 4 22.55 15.58 24.21
CA SER A 4 23.62 15.12 23.34
C SER A 4 23.19 15.23 21.88
N ASN A 5 24.01 15.88 21.07
CA ASN A 5 23.78 16.06 19.64
C ASN A 5 23.62 14.68 18.97
N PRO A 6 22.55 14.42 18.20
CA PRO A 6 22.35 13.14 17.53
C PRO A 6 23.51 12.72 16.62
N VAL A 7 24.33 13.67 16.16
CA VAL A 7 25.56 13.45 15.39
C VAL A 7 26.63 12.71 16.20
N ASP A 8 26.76 13.00 17.49
CA ASP A 8 27.77 12.37 18.34
C ASP A 8 27.40 10.91 18.65
N LEU A 9 26.10 10.62 18.77
CA LEU A 9 25.58 9.26 18.93
C LEU A 9 25.85 8.38 17.70
N TRP A 10 25.85 8.98 16.50
CA TRP A 10 26.10 8.27 15.26
C TRP A 10 27.59 7.99 15.03
N LYS A 11 28.47 8.96 15.32
CA LYS A 11 29.93 8.78 15.31
C LYS A 11 30.40 7.66 16.23
N HIS A 12 29.83 7.56 17.44
CA HIS A 12 30.14 6.49 18.38
C HIS A 12 29.66 5.10 17.92
N SER A 13 28.61 5.03 17.09
CA SER A 13 28.11 3.77 16.54
C SER A 13 28.95 3.23 15.38
N LEU A 14 29.58 4.12 14.60
CA LEU A 14 30.42 3.76 13.45
C LEU A 14 31.81 3.27 13.87
N LEU A 15 32.39 3.87 14.92
CA LEU A 15 33.72 3.54 15.45
C LEU A 15 33.83 2.11 16.01
N ASN A 16 32.71 1.40 16.18
CA ASN A 16 32.66 0.03 16.67
C ASN A 16 32.66 -1.04 15.56
N ASN A 17 32.61 -0.67 14.29
CA ASN A 17 32.59 -1.61 13.17
C ASN A 17 33.79 -1.38 12.23
N ASN A 18 34.95 -1.92 12.60
CA ASN A 18 36.16 -1.89 11.76
C ASN A 18 36.10 -2.93 10.62
N VAL A 19 36.08 -2.48 9.36
CA VAL A 19 36.50 -3.24 8.15
C VAL A 19 37.17 -2.25 7.15
N PRO A 20 38.27 -2.61 6.44
CA PRO A 20 39.24 -1.65 5.94
C PRO A 20 39.03 -1.16 4.49
N SER A 21 39.54 0.06 4.27
CA SER A 21 39.64 0.85 3.04
C SER A 21 40.46 0.19 1.91
N ALA A 22 39.97 0.30 0.67
CA ALA A 22 40.76 0.15 -0.55
C ALA A 22 40.36 1.24 -1.56
N GLY A 23 41.32 2.05 -2.01
CA GLY A 23 41.10 3.14 -2.97
C GLY A 23 41.49 2.78 -4.40
N SER A 24 41.10 3.65 -5.35
CA SER A 24 41.86 3.98 -6.57
C SER A 24 41.27 5.15 -7.38
N ASP A 25 42.15 6.12 -7.66
CA ASP A 25 42.38 6.89 -8.88
C ASP A 25 41.23 7.58 -9.65
N VAL A 26 41.15 8.92 -9.52
CA VAL A 26 40.31 9.81 -10.33
C VAL A 26 41.10 10.33 -11.55
N SER A 27 40.68 9.89 -12.73
CA SER A 27 41.11 10.42 -14.04
C SER A 27 40.25 11.62 -14.45
N THR A 28 40.92 12.73 -14.77
CA THR A 28 40.34 14.00 -15.20
C THR A 28 39.85 13.92 -16.65
N MET A 29 38.53 13.97 -16.89
CA MET A 29 37.95 14.20 -18.23
C MET A 29 37.01 15.43 -18.23
N PRO A 30 36.95 16.20 -19.33
CA PRO A 30 36.38 17.54 -19.37
C PRO A 30 34.84 17.56 -19.46
N ILE A 31 34.28 18.62 -18.87
CA ILE A 31 32.88 18.85 -18.45
C ILE A 31 31.86 19.01 -19.61
N PHE A 32 32.26 18.89 -20.87
CA PHE A 32 31.39 19.24 -22.02
C PHE A 32 30.82 18.05 -22.83
N LEU A 33 31.01 16.81 -22.36
CA LEU A 33 30.47 15.61 -23.02
C LEU A 33 29.61 14.71 -22.12
N THR A 34 29.29 15.15 -20.90
CA THR A 34 28.23 14.52 -20.12
C THR A 34 26.89 15.00 -20.68
N SER A 35 26.34 14.23 -21.61
CA SER A 35 24.88 14.10 -21.73
C SER A 35 24.34 14.00 -20.30
N PRO A 36 23.24 14.70 -19.93
CA PRO A 36 22.57 14.39 -18.68
C PRO A 36 22.03 12.98 -18.85
N VAL A 37 22.87 11.99 -18.50
CA VAL A 37 22.44 10.65 -18.19
C VAL A 37 21.55 10.87 -16.99
N ILE A 38 20.26 11.08 -17.26
CA ILE A 38 19.20 10.88 -16.28
C ILE A 38 19.49 9.45 -15.80
N PRO A 39 20.06 9.26 -14.61
CA PRO A 39 20.39 7.93 -14.16
C PRO A 39 19.05 7.21 -14.12
N SER A 40 18.99 6.01 -14.68
CA SER A 40 17.77 5.23 -14.76
C SER A 40 16.97 5.36 -13.46
N PHE A 41 15.74 5.90 -13.53
CA PHE A 41 14.89 6.20 -12.36
C PHE A 41 14.79 5.03 -11.34
N SER A 42 15.02 3.78 -11.79
CA SER A 42 15.07 2.58 -10.94
C SER A 42 16.34 2.44 -10.10
N GLY A 43 17.50 2.81 -10.63
CA GLY A 43 18.78 2.77 -9.92
C GLY A 43 18.80 3.77 -8.76
N GLU A 44 18.36 5.00 -9.03
CA GLU A 44 18.29 6.07 -8.03
C GLU A 44 17.26 5.81 -6.93
N ALA A 45 16.07 5.31 -7.29
CA ALA A 45 15.03 4.99 -6.31
C ALA A 45 15.47 3.88 -5.34
N SER A 46 16.27 2.93 -5.83
CA SER A 46 16.83 1.88 -4.97
C SER A 46 17.89 2.45 -4.01
N HIS A 47 18.68 3.42 -4.44
CA HIS A 47 19.71 4.07 -3.64
C HIS A 47 19.10 4.98 -2.55
N LEU A 48 18.16 5.86 -2.91
CA LEU A 48 17.42 6.68 -1.94
C LEU A 48 16.68 5.83 -0.91
N ARG A 49 16.11 4.70 -1.33
CA ARG A 49 15.47 3.76 -0.40
C ARG A 49 16.45 3.15 0.58
N LYS A 50 17.71 2.89 0.19
CA LYS A 50 18.76 2.42 1.11
C LYS A 50 19.12 3.51 2.12
N ILE A 51 19.29 4.75 1.68
CA ILE A 51 19.56 5.91 2.56
C ILE A 51 18.44 6.07 3.59
N PHE A 52 17.17 6.07 3.15
CA PHE A 52 16.04 6.25 4.06
C PHE A 52 15.92 5.07 5.05
N LYS A 53 16.33 3.86 4.65
CA LYS A 53 16.40 2.69 5.56
C LYS A 53 17.53 2.81 6.58
N ALA A 54 18.68 3.34 6.19
CA ALA A 54 19.83 3.57 7.08
C ALA A 54 19.68 4.83 7.95
N TRP A 55 18.62 5.61 7.74
CA TRP A 55 18.44 6.91 8.40
C TRP A 55 18.47 6.82 9.94
N PRO A 56 19.29 7.65 10.61
CA PRO A 56 19.51 7.56 12.06
C PRO A 56 18.34 8.14 12.88
N ILE A 57 17.60 9.11 12.35
CA ILE A 57 16.46 9.73 13.05
C ILE A 57 15.24 8.81 12.95
N LYS A 58 14.97 8.09 14.03
CA LYS A 58 13.90 7.08 14.12
C LYS A 58 12.51 7.63 13.76
N ILE A 59 12.22 8.89 14.11
CA ILE A 59 10.91 9.52 13.87
C ILE A 59 10.67 9.74 12.38
N GLU A 60 11.64 10.31 11.67
CA GLU A 60 11.57 10.58 10.23
C GLU A 60 11.55 9.28 9.43
N LYS A 61 12.39 8.32 9.80
CA LYS A 61 12.37 6.97 9.25
C LYS A 61 11.00 6.32 9.42
N LYS A 62 10.42 6.38 10.63
CA LYS A 62 9.09 5.81 10.89
C LYS A 62 8.02 6.54 10.08
N ALA A 63 8.09 7.86 9.93
CA ALA A 63 7.14 8.65 9.13
C ALA A 63 7.13 8.23 7.65
N VAL A 64 8.26 7.81 7.08
CA VAL A 64 8.34 7.37 5.68
C VAL A 64 7.76 5.96 5.46
N PHE A 65 8.04 5.01 6.36
CA PHE A 65 7.70 3.59 6.13
C PHE A 65 6.42 3.11 6.81
N TRP A 66 6.11 3.61 8.00
CA TRP A 66 5.03 3.09 8.83
C TRP A 66 3.63 3.42 8.30
N PRO A 67 3.34 4.63 7.78
CA PRO A 67 2.01 4.98 7.29
C PRO A 67 1.53 4.11 6.13
N ALA A 68 2.45 3.60 5.29
CA ALA A 68 2.08 2.68 4.20
C ALA A 68 1.44 1.38 4.73
N HIS A 69 1.89 0.89 5.89
CA HIS A 69 1.32 -0.27 6.55
C HIS A 69 -0.07 0.02 7.12
N ALA A 70 -0.31 1.24 7.62
CA ALA A 70 -1.64 1.64 8.10
C ALA A 70 -2.67 1.62 6.97
N THR A 71 -2.30 2.16 5.79
CA THR A 71 -3.18 2.12 4.60
C THR A 71 -3.39 0.68 4.10
N PHE A 72 -2.35 -0.15 4.10
CA PHE A 72 -2.46 -1.57 3.76
C PHE A 72 -3.44 -2.31 4.69
N ILE A 73 -3.31 -2.12 6.00
CA ILE A 73 -4.22 -2.71 6.99
C ILE A 73 -5.65 -2.21 6.76
N ALA A 74 -5.84 -0.91 6.52
CA ALA A 74 -7.15 -0.34 6.23
C ALA A 74 -7.79 -0.90 4.95
N CYS A 75 -7.01 -1.12 3.89
CA CYS A 75 -7.48 -1.77 2.67
C CYS A 75 -7.87 -3.23 2.94
N GLY A 76 -7.06 -3.96 3.71
CA GLY A 76 -7.36 -5.33 4.10
C GLY A 76 -8.64 -5.46 4.94
N THR A 77 -8.83 -4.58 5.93
CA THR A 77 -10.06 -4.58 6.74
C THR A 77 -11.29 -4.21 5.91
N ALA A 78 -11.18 -3.24 4.99
CA ALA A 78 -12.24 -2.93 4.04
C ALA A 78 -12.60 -4.16 3.17
N GLY A 79 -11.60 -4.86 2.64
CA GLY A 79 -11.77 -6.10 1.89
C GLY A 79 -12.48 -7.21 2.69
N ILE A 80 -12.12 -7.39 3.97
CA ILE A 80 -12.81 -8.35 4.87
C ILE A 80 -14.28 -7.96 5.04
N VAL A 81 -14.57 -6.70 5.34
CA VAL A 81 -15.94 -6.25 5.63
C VAL A 81 -16.82 -6.38 4.37
N ILE A 82 -16.31 -6.04 3.19
CA ILE A 82 -16.97 -6.28 1.91
C ILE A 82 -17.17 -7.79 1.70
N GLY A 83 -16.12 -8.58 1.94
CA GLY A 83 -16.12 -10.03 1.93
C GLY A 83 -17.30 -10.62 2.70
N ILE A 84 -17.42 -10.25 3.98
CA ILE A 84 -18.45 -10.76 4.89
C ILE A 84 -19.85 -10.36 4.43
N ARG A 85 -20.06 -9.10 4.02
CA ARG A 85 -21.39 -8.63 3.60
C ARG A 85 -21.89 -9.28 2.32
N VAL A 86 -21.01 -9.45 1.32
CA VAL A 86 -21.40 -10.14 0.07
C VAL A 86 -21.68 -11.61 0.35
N ASN A 87 -20.91 -12.22 1.26
CA ASN A 87 -21.12 -13.59 1.69
C ASN A 87 -22.47 -13.76 2.42
N SER A 88 -22.77 -12.90 3.38
CA SER A 88 -24.05 -12.93 4.11
C SER A 88 -25.25 -12.69 3.18
N HIS A 89 -25.13 -11.73 2.25
CA HIS A 89 -26.18 -11.48 1.26
C HIS A 89 -26.44 -12.70 0.36
N THR A 90 -25.40 -13.45 0.01
CA THR A 90 -25.49 -14.60 -0.89
C THR A 90 -26.07 -15.84 -0.19
N PHE A 91 -25.53 -16.20 0.98
CA PHE A 91 -25.91 -17.43 1.71
C PHE A 91 -27.11 -17.21 2.65
N LEU A 92 -27.14 -16.11 3.40
CA LEU A 92 -28.18 -15.83 4.40
C LEU A 92 -29.33 -14.98 3.84
N GLY A 93 -29.14 -14.35 2.68
CA GLY A 93 -30.16 -13.50 2.04
C GLY A 93 -30.27 -12.09 2.63
N ASP A 94 -29.43 -11.75 3.62
CA ASP A 94 -29.39 -10.43 4.25
C ASP A 94 -27.93 -9.93 4.35
N ALA A 95 -27.71 -8.69 3.89
CA ALA A 95 -26.41 -8.01 3.95
C ALA A 95 -26.12 -7.36 5.31
N ASN A 96 -27.13 -7.18 6.16
CA ASN A 96 -27.02 -6.53 7.46
C ASN A 96 -26.95 -7.52 8.63
N TYR A 97 -26.76 -8.81 8.33
CA TYR A 97 -26.56 -9.82 9.35
C TYR A 97 -25.33 -9.51 10.21
N SER A 98 -25.36 -9.89 11.49
CA SER A 98 -24.25 -9.64 12.42
C SER A 98 -22.94 -10.22 11.87
N TYR A 99 -21.85 -9.44 11.93
CA TYR A 99 -20.54 -9.85 11.39
C TYR A 99 -20.03 -11.14 12.04
N ALA A 100 -20.19 -11.29 13.36
CA ALA A 100 -19.76 -12.49 14.09
C ALA A 100 -20.56 -13.73 13.69
N GLU A 101 -21.87 -13.56 13.47
CA GLU A 101 -22.74 -14.65 13.07
C GLU A 101 -22.52 -15.05 11.60
N SER A 102 -22.23 -14.08 10.74
CA SER A 102 -21.85 -14.30 9.35
C SER A 102 -20.53 -15.06 9.25
N LEU A 103 -19.54 -14.74 10.10
CA LEU A 103 -18.26 -15.47 10.16
C LEU A 103 -18.42 -16.92 10.61
N ARG A 104 -19.45 -17.22 11.41
CA ARG A 104 -19.75 -18.56 11.90
C ARG A 104 -20.53 -19.40 10.89
N LYS A 105 -21.50 -18.78 10.20
CA LYS A 105 -22.44 -19.49 9.30
C LYS A 105 -21.97 -19.53 7.84
N CYS A 106 -21.23 -18.54 7.36
CA CYS A 106 -20.82 -18.45 5.96
C CYS A 106 -19.41 -19.06 5.73
N PRO A 107 -19.07 -19.46 4.49
CA PRO A 107 -17.76 -19.99 4.17
C PRO A 107 -16.63 -18.99 4.47
N LYS A 108 -15.61 -19.47 5.19
CA LYS A 108 -14.44 -18.64 5.53
C LYS A 108 -13.59 -18.26 4.32
N LEU A 109 -13.59 -19.12 3.31
CA LEU A 109 -12.77 -19.00 2.11
C LEU A 109 -12.98 -17.66 1.39
N THR A 110 -14.22 -17.19 1.29
CA THR A 110 -14.54 -15.99 0.51
C THR A 110 -13.90 -14.73 1.10
N TRP A 111 -14.04 -14.47 2.39
CA TRP A 111 -13.50 -13.25 2.99
C TRP A 111 -11.97 -13.33 3.18
N LEU A 112 -11.41 -14.54 3.33
CA LEU A 112 -9.96 -14.75 3.35
C LEU A 112 -9.32 -14.45 1.98
N ILE A 113 -9.93 -14.93 0.89
CA ILE A 113 -9.44 -14.62 -0.46
C ILE A 113 -9.65 -13.13 -0.76
N ALA A 114 -10.77 -12.53 -0.35
CA ALA A 114 -11.00 -11.09 -0.53
C ALA A 114 -9.96 -10.23 0.22
N LEU A 115 -9.58 -10.62 1.44
CA LEU A 115 -8.48 -10.00 2.19
C LEU A 115 -7.16 -10.11 1.42
N TYR A 116 -6.79 -11.33 1.03
CA TYR A 116 -5.51 -11.60 0.38
C TYR A 116 -5.39 -10.90 -0.98
N SER A 117 -6.47 -10.93 -1.76
CA SER A 117 -6.53 -10.33 -3.09
C SER A 117 -6.50 -8.80 -3.03
N SER A 118 -7.21 -8.19 -2.06
CA SER A 118 -7.15 -6.75 -1.78
C SER A 118 -5.76 -6.29 -1.33
N ALA A 119 -5.14 -7.06 -0.43
CA ALA A 119 -3.80 -6.81 0.09
C ALA A 119 -2.74 -6.85 -1.04
N LEU A 120 -2.73 -7.92 -1.85
CA LEU A 120 -1.80 -8.06 -2.96
C LEU A 120 -1.99 -6.96 -4.01
N LEU A 121 -3.23 -6.63 -4.35
CA LEU A 121 -3.50 -5.59 -5.33
C LEU A 121 -3.06 -4.22 -4.82
N TYR A 122 -3.35 -3.89 -3.56
CA TYR A 122 -2.86 -2.65 -2.96
C TYR A 122 -1.33 -2.61 -2.99
N PHE A 123 -0.66 -3.69 -2.56
CA PHE A 123 0.79 -3.75 -2.54
C PHE A 123 1.39 -3.54 -3.94
N GLY A 124 0.87 -4.26 -4.94
CA GLY A 124 1.33 -4.16 -6.33
C GLY A 124 1.11 -2.78 -6.95
N ILE A 125 -0.05 -2.17 -6.74
CA ILE A 125 -0.32 -0.82 -7.26
C ILE A 125 0.53 0.20 -6.50
N ASN A 126 0.55 0.17 -5.16
CA ASN A 126 1.28 1.13 -4.34
C ASN A 126 2.80 1.09 -4.60
N GLU A 127 3.39 -0.08 -4.81
CA GLU A 127 4.82 -0.17 -5.16
C GLU A 127 5.11 0.48 -6.52
N ASN A 128 4.21 0.29 -7.49
CA ASN A 128 4.38 0.81 -8.85
C ASN A 128 4.04 2.31 -8.99
N THR A 129 3.05 2.82 -8.25
CA THR A 129 2.53 4.20 -8.41
C THR A 129 2.97 5.17 -7.33
N VAL A 130 3.22 4.71 -6.10
CA VAL A 130 3.53 5.59 -4.97
C VAL A 130 4.99 5.42 -4.56
N THR A 131 5.44 4.19 -4.31
CA THR A 131 6.83 3.93 -3.89
C THR A 131 7.82 4.40 -4.96
N ARG A 132 7.60 4.04 -6.23
CA ARG A 132 8.50 4.41 -7.32
C ARG A 132 8.76 5.93 -7.42
N TYR A 133 7.72 6.74 -7.24
CA TYR A 133 7.81 8.20 -7.33
C TYR A 133 8.24 8.86 -6.02
N LEU A 134 7.92 8.26 -4.87
CA LEU A 134 8.37 8.78 -3.58
C LEU A 134 9.90 8.78 -3.46
N TYR A 135 10.56 7.75 -4.02
CA TYR A 135 12.01 7.60 -3.97
C TYR A 135 12.73 8.10 -5.22
N SER A 136 12.07 8.79 -6.16
CA SER A 136 12.79 9.41 -7.29
C SER A 136 13.46 10.73 -6.88
N HIS A 137 14.62 11.04 -7.48
CA HIS A 137 15.21 12.37 -7.47
C HIS A 137 14.43 13.29 -8.42
N GLY A 138 14.11 14.52 -7.97
CA GLY A 138 13.34 15.51 -8.72
C GLY A 138 12.23 16.17 -7.91
N ASP A 139 11.58 17.17 -8.51
CA ASP A 139 10.41 17.84 -7.95
C ASP A 139 9.18 16.92 -7.99
N LEU A 140 8.55 16.70 -6.83
CA LEU A 140 7.37 15.86 -6.73
C LEU A 140 6.11 16.72 -6.76
N CYS A 141 5.15 16.30 -7.56
CA CYS A 141 3.78 16.77 -7.41
C CYS A 141 3.16 16.13 -6.15
N ASN A 142 3.25 16.82 -5.01
CA ASN A 142 2.69 16.36 -3.72
C ASN A 142 1.20 16.02 -3.82
N THR A 143 0.44 16.85 -4.54
CA THR A 143 -1.00 16.63 -4.78
C THR A 143 -1.26 15.37 -5.60
N CYS A 144 -0.46 15.14 -6.65
CA CYS A 144 -0.57 13.94 -7.49
C CYS A 144 -0.27 12.66 -6.71
N LEU A 145 0.69 12.71 -5.78
CA LEU A 145 1.06 11.55 -4.95
C LEU A 145 0.02 11.25 -3.87
N ILE A 146 -0.57 12.28 -3.25
CA ILE A 146 -1.71 12.13 -2.34
C ILE A 146 -2.90 11.52 -3.10
N LEU A 147 -3.24 12.09 -4.26
CA LEU A 147 -4.34 11.58 -5.09
C LEU A 147 -4.07 10.16 -5.59
N GLY A 148 -2.84 9.85 -5.99
CA GLY A 148 -2.42 8.51 -6.40
C GLY A 148 -2.53 7.49 -5.26
N SER A 149 -2.18 7.88 -4.03
CA SER A 149 -2.35 7.04 -2.84
C SER A 149 -3.82 6.77 -2.51
N ILE A 150 -4.67 7.81 -2.55
CA ILE A 150 -6.12 7.68 -2.36
C ILE A 150 -6.72 6.76 -3.43
N THR A 151 -6.40 7.02 -4.70
CA THR A 151 -6.91 6.23 -5.83
C THR A 151 -6.48 4.76 -5.70
N THR A 152 -5.24 4.51 -5.32
CA THR A 152 -4.72 3.16 -5.07
C THR A 152 -5.46 2.47 -3.92
N ALA A 153 -5.72 3.19 -2.82
CA ALA A 153 -6.45 2.65 -1.67
C ALA A 153 -7.91 2.33 -2.00
N LEU A 154 -8.58 3.18 -2.81
CA LEU A 154 -9.95 2.96 -3.25
C LEU A 154 -10.05 1.79 -4.25
N LEU A 155 -9.13 1.71 -5.21
CA LEU A 155 -9.07 0.61 -6.17
C LEU A 155 -8.81 -0.73 -5.46
N GLY A 156 -7.80 -0.77 -4.59
CA GLY A 156 -7.39 -1.99 -3.88
C GLY A 156 -8.36 -2.40 -2.77
N GLY A 157 -8.85 -1.44 -1.98
CA GLY A 157 -9.67 -1.68 -0.79
C GLY A 157 -11.18 -1.78 -1.04
N ILE A 158 -11.70 -1.15 -2.11
CA ILE A 158 -13.15 -1.10 -2.38
C ILE A 158 -13.49 -1.70 -3.73
N CYS A 159 -12.98 -1.12 -4.82
CA CYS A 159 -13.41 -1.50 -6.17
C CYS A 159 -13.12 -2.98 -6.44
N PHE A 160 -11.91 -3.42 -6.12
CA PHE A 160 -11.51 -4.78 -6.41
C PHE A 160 -12.23 -5.83 -5.55
N PRO A 161 -12.35 -5.70 -4.21
CA PRO A 161 -13.18 -6.61 -3.41
C PRO A 161 -14.64 -6.60 -3.86
N MET A 162 -15.20 -5.45 -4.22
CA MET A 162 -16.59 -5.35 -4.65
C MET A 162 -16.86 -6.09 -5.97
N ILE A 163 -15.89 -6.08 -6.88
CA ILE A 163 -15.97 -6.82 -8.15
C ILE A 163 -15.67 -8.30 -7.94
N SER A 164 -14.58 -8.65 -7.24
CA SER A 164 -14.09 -10.03 -7.13
C SER A 164 -14.87 -10.91 -6.15
N THR A 165 -15.26 -10.38 -4.99
CA THR A 165 -15.97 -11.11 -3.93
C THR A 165 -17.24 -11.82 -4.41
N PRO A 166 -18.15 -11.20 -5.21
CA PRO A 166 -19.36 -11.91 -5.67
C PRO A 166 -19.08 -13.07 -6.64
N TYR A 167 -17.94 -13.07 -7.33
CA TYR A 167 -17.49 -14.23 -8.10
C TYR A 167 -16.89 -15.31 -7.20
N LEU A 168 -16.13 -14.89 -6.17
CA LEU A 168 -15.57 -15.81 -5.18
C LEU A 168 -16.64 -16.49 -4.33
N THR A 169 -17.72 -15.78 -3.95
CA THR A 169 -18.85 -16.39 -3.25
C THR A 169 -19.58 -17.39 -4.14
N ALA A 170 -19.74 -17.09 -5.43
CA ALA A 170 -20.35 -18.01 -6.39
C ALA A 170 -19.51 -19.29 -6.55
N ALA A 171 -18.19 -19.14 -6.71
CA ALA A 171 -17.28 -20.29 -6.79
C ALA A 171 -17.29 -21.12 -5.49
N ALA A 172 -17.30 -20.47 -4.32
CA ALA A 172 -17.38 -21.15 -3.03
C ALA A 172 -18.70 -21.92 -2.87
N ALA A 173 -19.83 -21.34 -3.26
CA ALA A 173 -21.14 -21.99 -3.22
C ALA A 173 -21.20 -23.24 -4.12
N ILE A 174 -20.59 -23.17 -5.31
CA ILE A 174 -20.48 -24.33 -6.23
C ILE A 174 -19.62 -25.43 -5.60
N LEU A 175 -18.45 -25.08 -5.05
CA LEU A 175 -17.53 -26.05 -4.43
C LEU A 175 -18.13 -26.72 -3.20
N GLN A 176 -19.01 -26.04 -2.48
CA GLN A 176 -19.66 -26.58 -1.28
C GLN A 176 -20.88 -27.44 -1.58
N GLY A 177 -21.35 -27.51 -2.83
CA GLY A 177 -22.54 -28.29 -3.18
C GLY A 177 -23.81 -27.79 -2.48
N ASP A 178 -23.85 -26.52 -2.06
CA ASP A 178 -24.97 -25.98 -1.29
C ASP A 178 -26.20 -25.79 -2.20
N GLU A 179 -27.10 -26.77 -2.22
CA GLU A 179 -28.34 -26.77 -2.99
C GLU A 179 -29.34 -25.68 -2.60
N ASN A 180 -29.09 -24.85 -1.58
CA ASN A 180 -29.91 -23.67 -1.27
C ASN A 180 -29.29 -22.37 -1.82
N ALA A 181 -27.96 -22.29 -1.90
CA ALA A 181 -27.24 -21.21 -2.58
C ALA A 181 -27.24 -21.41 -4.11
N ILE A 182 -27.07 -22.65 -4.57
CA ILE A 182 -27.07 -23.06 -5.98
C ILE A 182 -28.36 -22.68 -6.75
N PRO A 183 -29.60 -22.82 -6.24
CA PRO A 183 -30.81 -22.45 -7.00
C PRO A 183 -30.92 -20.94 -7.21
N LYS A 184 -30.42 -20.10 -6.28
CA LYS A 184 -30.29 -18.65 -6.51
C LYS A 184 -29.26 -18.34 -7.61
N LEU A 185 -28.23 -19.18 -7.76
CA LEU A 185 -27.17 -19.07 -8.77
C LEU A 185 -27.55 -19.70 -10.14
N ARG A 186 -28.41 -20.72 -10.13
CA ARG A 186 -28.82 -21.54 -11.29
C ARG A 186 -30.02 -20.95 -12.04
N LYS A 187 -30.86 -20.15 -11.36
CA LYS A 187 -31.98 -19.42 -12.00
C LYS A 187 -31.50 -18.42 -13.07
N THR A 188 -30.21 -18.08 -13.05
CA THR A 188 -29.54 -17.24 -14.05
C THR A 188 -28.78 -18.11 -15.07
N ASN A 189 -29.48 -18.81 -15.95
CA ASN A 189 -28.89 -19.69 -16.98
C ASN A 189 -28.19 -18.92 -18.13
N ASN A 190 -27.96 -17.61 -17.97
CA ASN A 190 -27.35 -16.73 -18.96
C ASN A 190 -25.96 -16.29 -18.49
N TRP A 191 -24.93 -16.49 -19.32
CA TRP A 191 -23.56 -16.00 -19.13
C TRP A 191 -23.50 -14.49 -18.81
N LEU A 192 -24.41 -13.71 -19.41
CA LEU A 192 -24.60 -12.28 -19.13
C LEU A 192 -24.94 -12.00 -17.67
N SER A 193 -25.80 -12.81 -17.05
CA SER A 193 -26.15 -12.66 -15.65
C SER A 193 -24.98 -12.98 -14.72
N TYR A 194 -24.06 -13.85 -15.15
CA TYR A 194 -22.80 -14.08 -14.44
C TYR A 194 -21.90 -12.85 -14.49
N LEU A 195 -21.76 -12.21 -15.65
CA LEU A 195 -20.96 -10.97 -15.82
C LEU A 195 -21.51 -9.78 -15.02
N PHE A 196 -22.81 -9.72 -14.76
CA PHE A 196 -23.40 -8.64 -13.94
C PHE A 196 -23.42 -8.94 -12.43
N ARG A 197 -22.72 -9.98 -11.96
CA ARG A 197 -22.65 -10.33 -10.52
C ARG A 197 -22.00 -9.27 -9.65
N TRP A 198 -21.13 -8.42 -10.20
CA TRP A 198 -20.58 -7.28 -9.48
C TRP A 198 -21.68 -6.36 -8.92
N LYS A 199 -22.86 -6.30 -9.57
CA LYS A 199 -24.04 -5.56 -9.10
C LYS A 199 -24.57 -6.07 -7.76
N VAL A 200 -24.46 -7.38 -7.49
CA VAL A 200 -24.80 -7.99 -6.19
C VAL A 200 -23.84 -7.49 -5.12
N GLY A 201 -22.54 -7.42 -5.43
CA GLY A 201 -21.53 -6.85 -4.55
C GLY A 201 -21.81 -5.38 -4.19
N VAL A 202 -22.11 -4.56 -5.20
CA VAL A 202 -22.47 -3.14 -5.03
C VAL A 202 -23.72 -2.98 -4.17
N ASN A 203 -24.77 -3.76 -4.44
CA ASN A 203 -26.03 -3.64 -3.73
C ASN A 203 -25.90 -4.05 -2.26
N ALA A 204 -25.16 -5.13 -1.98
CA ALA A 204 -24.89 -5.58 -0.61
C ALA A 204 -24.07 -4.56 0.20
N CYS A 205 -23.18 -3.81 -0.46
CA CYS A 205 -22.30 -2.84 0.19
C CYS A 205 -22.82 -1.39 0.14
N ARG A 206 -23.97 -1.12 -0.48
CA ARG A 206 -24.47 0.26 -0.71
C ARG A 206 -24.57 1.09 0.57
N GLY A 207 -25.00 0.48 1.68
CA GLY A 207 -25.15 1.16 2.97
C GLY A 207 -23.84 1.52 3.66
N ILE A 208 -22.72 0.87 3.32
CA ILE A 208 -21.40 1.09 3.94
C ILE A 208 -20.39 1.73 2.99
N LEU A 209 -20.76 1.91 1.72
CA LEU A 209 -19.84 2.42 0.70
C LEU A 209 -19.33 3.82 1.06
N LEU A 210 -20.22 4.73 1.43
CA LEU A 210 -19.88 6.11 1.77
C LEU A 210 -18.97 6.23 3.01
N PRO A 211 -19.27 5.59 4.17
CA PRO A 211 -18.35 5.66 5.30
C PRO A 211 -17.01 4.98 5.01
N MET A 212 -16.97 3.91 4.22
CA MET A 212 -15.72 3.26 3.82
C MET A 212 -14.88 4.12 2.89
N THR A 213 -15.47 4.76 1.88
CA THR A 213 -14.74 5.63 0.96
C THR A 213 -14.15 6.82 1.70
N LEU A 214 -14.92 7.45 2.58
CA LEU A 214 -14.44 8.55 3.41
C LEU A 214 -13.32 8.10 4.36
N GLY A 215 -13.49 6.98 5.05
CA GLY A 215 -12.49 6.43 5.96
C GLY A 215 -11.17 6.08 5.24
N LEU A 216 -11.24 5.37 4.11
CA LEU A 216 -10.05 5.02 3.33
C LEU A 216 -9.38 6.25 2.71
N THR A 217 -10.15 7.23 2.26
CA THR A 217 -9.61 8.50 1.74
C THR A 217 -8.87 9.27 2.83
N ALA A 218 -9.45 9.36 4.03
CA ALA A 218 -8.82 10.03 5.17
C ALA A 218 -7.53 9.32 5.60
N VAL A 219 -7.56 7.98 5.75
CA VAL A 219 -6.39 7.19 6.16
C VAL A 219 -5.28 7.25 5.11
N SER A 220 -5.60 7.06 3.84
CA SER A 220 -4.60 7.11 2.75
C SER A 220 -4.03 8.51 2.54
N GLY A 221 -4.86 9.55 2.59
CA GLY A 221 -4.43 10.94 2.49
C GLY A 221 -3.52 11.35 3.65
N ALA A 222 -3.93 11.09 4.89
CA ALA A 222 -3.12 11.38 6.07
C ALA A 222 -1.82 10.56 6.08
N SER A 223 -1.89 9.28 5.71
CA SER A 223 -0.73 8.42 5.57
C SER A 223 0.27 8.99 4.57
N MET A 224 -0.20 9.41 3.40
CA MET A 224 0.65 9.96 2.37
C MET A 224 1.26 11.32 2.76
N TYR A 225 0.48 12.17 3.43
CA TYR A 225 0.97 13.44 3.96
C TYR A 225 2.13 13.23 4.95
N ILE A 226 2.01 12.28 5.88
CA ILE A 226 3.09 11.96 6.84
C ILE A 226 4.34 11.45 6.11
N ARG A 227 4.17 10.65 5.06
CA ARG A 227 5.30 10.16 4.25
C ARG A 227 6.01 11.28 3.50
N LEU A 228 5.27 12.23 2.95
CA LEU A 228 5.83 13.40 2.28
C LEU A 228 6.59 14.30 3.27
N TRP A 229 6.02 14.53 4.46
CA TRP A 229 6.68 15.27 5.54
C TRP A 229 8.00 14.61 5.95
N GLY A 230 8.01 13.28 6.15
CA GLY A 230 9.22 12.53 6.50
C GLY A 230 10.28 12.61 5.40
N ARG A 231 9.88 12.45 4.13
CA ARG A 231 10.79 12.61 2.99
C ARG A 231 11.39 14.00 2.94
N GLN A 232 10.58 15.05 3.07
CA GLN A 232 11.04 16.43 2.99
C GLN A 232 12.11 16.72 4.04
N ARG A 233 11.89 16.29 5.29
CA ARG A 233 12.88 16.44 6.37
C ARG A 233 14.21 15.75 6.08
N ILE A 234 14.16 14.53 5.56
CA ILE A 234 15.37 13.77 5.21
C ILE A 234 16.12 14.47 4.07
N MET A 235 15.40 14.89 3.02
CA MET A 235 16.02 15.57 1.87
C MET A 235 16.59 16.94 2.25
N ASP A 236 15.89 17.73 3.07
CA ASP A 236 16.38 19.03 3.56
C ASP A 236 17.68 18.85 4.36
N THR A 237 17.76 17.80 5.19
CA THR A 237 18.97 17.49 5.97
C THR A 237 20.13 17.07 5.07
N LEU A 238 19.87 16.25 4.04
CA LEU A 238 20.86 15.84 3.06
C LEU A 238 21.41 17.01 2.21
N CYS A 239 20.60 18.05 1.97
CA CYS A 239 21.03 19.23 1.22
C CYS A 239 21.93 20.19 2.02
N VAL A 240 21.85 20.17 3.36
CA VAL A 240 22.60 21.09 4.24
C VAL A 240 23.97 20.52 4.64
N GLU A 241 24.10 19.19 4.76
CA GLU A 241 25.36 18.52 5.16
C GLU A 241 25.81 17.49 4.11
N PRO A 242 26.61 17.89 3.09
CA PRO A 242 27.11 16.95 2.08
C PRO A 242 28.07 15.89 2.66
N GLY A 243 28.63 16.12 3.84
CA GLY A 243 29.43 15.13 4.58
C GLY A 243 28.63 13.90 5.02
N PHE A 244 27.30 14.00 5.12
CA PHE A 244 26.41 12.89 5.47
C PHE A 244 26.26 11.86 4.33
N VAL A 245 26.54 12.27 3.08
CA VAL A 245 26.45 11.41 1.88
C VAL A 245 27.74 10.64 1.64
N ALA A 246 28.90 11.26 1.95
CA ALA A 246 30.21 10.66 1.74
C ALA A 246 30.55 9.50 2.69
N GLU A 247 29.78 9.31 3.77
CA GLU A 247 30.01 8.27 4.78
C GLU A 247 29.04 7.07 4.64
N VAL A 248 28.16 7.06 3.61
CA VAL A 248 27.19 5.99 3.33
C VAL A 248 27.61 5.11 2.14
N ASP A 249 28.57 5.55 1.33
CA ASP A 249 29.29 4.72 0.33
C ASP A 249 30.43 3.93 0.98
#